data_AF-A0A1G8JEN1-F1
#
_entry.id   AF-A0A1G8JEN1-F1
#
_cell.length_a   1.000
_cell.length_b   1.000
_cell.length_c   1.000
_cell.angle_alpha   90.00
_cell.angle_beta   90.00
_cell.angle_gamma   90.00
#
_symmetry.space_group_name_H-M   'P 1'
#
loop_
_entity.id
_entity.type
_entity.pdbx_description
1 polymer ?
#
loop_
_entity_poly.entity_id
_entity_poly.type
_entity_poly.pdbx_seq_one_letter_code
_entity_poly.pdbx_strand_id
1 'polypeptide(L)'
;MKKRNYIALLLILMSALILETCGPVVLSSRSESPPPWFYPNRVEMVRYVYFPEYSIYYDLTLSNYLYLNNGVWMRVKVLPPRYHNINLNRSKYVRVKGYRGDNIRTYHNENNVRSNTRTSRRTNTARTRRN
;
A
#
# COMPACT_ATOMS: atom_id res chain seq x y z
N MET A 1 -20.70 -9.12 -71.52
CA MET A 1 -19.71 -8.17 -70.97
C MET A 1 -20.30 -7.20 -69.94
N LYS A 2 -21.49 -6.61 -70.15
CA LYS A 2 -22.11 -5.65 -69.20
C LYS A 2 -22.29 -6.20 -67.77
N LYS A 3 -22.71 -7.47 -67.63
CA LYS A 3 -22.87 -8.18 -66.33
C LYS A 3 -21.58 -8.22 -65.49
N ARG A 4 -20.42 -8.41 -66.12
CA ARG A 4 -19.11 -8.42 -65.46
C ARG A 4 -18.72 -7.02 -64.97
N ASN A 5 -19.13 -5.98 -65.69
CA ASN A 5 -18.88 -4.59 -65.30
C ASN A 5 -19.73 -4.21 -64.09
N TYR A 6 -20.99 -4.67 -64.00
CA TYR A 6 -21.83 -4.44 -62.81
C TYR A 6 -21.26 -5.15 -61.57
N ILE A 7 -20.72 -6.36 -61.73
CA ILE A 7 -20.07 -7.09 -60.63
C ILE A 7 -18.83 -6.34 -60.14
N ALA A 8 -18.00 -5.82 -61.04
CA ALA A 8 -16.84 -5.02 -60.67
C ALA A 8 -17.24 -3.71 -59.96
N LEU A 9 -18.30 -3.04 -60.42
CA LEU A 9 -18.82 -1.82 -59.82
C LEU A 9 -19.36 -2.07 -58.40
N LEU A 10 -20.02 -3.22 -58.20
CA LEU A 10 -20.54 -3.63 -56.90
C LEU A 10 -19.40 -3.97 -55.92
N LEU A 11 -18.32 -4.62 -56.38
CA LEU A 11 -17.14 -4.88 -55.56
C LEU A 11 -16.42 -3.59 -55.12
N ILE A 12 -16.32 -2.60 -56.01
CA ILE A 12 -15.72 -1.30 -55.71
C ILE A 12 -16.58 -0.54 -54.69
N LEU A 13 -17.91 -0.55 -54.84
CA LEU A 13 -18.84 0.06 -53.88
C LEU A 13 -18.74 -0.58 -52.49
N MET A 14 -18.61 -1.91 -52.43
CA MET A 14 -18.43 -2.64 -51.17
C MET A 14 -17.08 -2.33 -50.51
N SER A 15 -16.01 -2.08 -51.27
CA SER A 15 -14.73 -1.65 -50.70
C SER A 15 -14.76 -0.23 -50.12
N ALA A 16 -15.56 0.67 -50.71
CA ALA A 16 -15.70 2.05 -50.24
C ALA A 16 -16.40 2.13 -48.87
N LEU A 17 -17.25 1.15 -48.53
CA LEU A 17 -17.95 1.04 -47.25
C LEU A 17 -17.03 0.65 -46.07
N ILE A 18 -15.81 0.17 -46.32
CA ILE A 18 -14.86 -0.28 -45.26
C ILE A 18 -13.96 0.87 -44.78
N LEU A 19 -14.03 2.07 -45.39
CA LEU A 19 -13.19 3.22 -44.98
C LEU A 19 -13.73 4.03 -43.78
N GLU A 20 -14.87 3.65 -43.21
CA GLU A 20 -15.52 4.39 -42.13
C GLU A 20 -15.24 3.75 -40.76
N THR A 21 -14.09 4.03 -40.12
CA THR A 21 -14.08 4.29 -38.66
C THR A 21 -12.88 5.16 -38.27
N CYS A 22 -13.13 6.45 -38.09
CA CYS A 22 -12.33 7.28 -37.18
C CYS A 22 -12.63 6.83 -35.74
N GLY A 23 -11.78 5.96 -35.20
CA GLY A 23 -11.77 5.73 -33.76
C GLY A 23 -11.49 7.03 -33.01
N PRO A 24 -11.96 7.19 -31.76
CA PRO A 24 -11.70 8.41 -31.01
C PRO A 24 -10.18 8.60 -30.83
N VAL A 25 -9.64 9.68 -31.38
CA VAL A 25 -8.29 10.13 -31.01
C VAL A 25 -8.41 10.75 -29.63
N VAL A 26 -7.97 10.04 -28.60
CA VAL A 26 -7.94 10.56 -27.23
C VAL A 26 -6.73 11.49 -27.10
N LEU A 27 -6.90 12.76 -27.43
CA LEU A 27 -5.90 13.79 -27.14
C LEU A 27 -6.02 14.20 -25.67
N SER A 28 -5.22 13.57 -24.80
CA SER A 28 -5.00 14.09 -23.45
C SER A 28 -4.03 15.28 -23.53
N SER A 29 -4.54 16.46 -23.90
CA SER A 29 -3.76 17.70 -23.99
C SER A 29 -3.61 18.40 -22.63
N ARG A 30 -3.31 17.67 -21.57
CA ARG A 30 -2.93 18.30 -20.29
C ARG A 30 -1.45 18.11 -20.06
N SER A 31 -0.67 18.91 -20.77
CA SER A 31 0.68 19.34 -20.39
C SER A 31 0.60 20.33 -19.22
N GLU A 32 -0.15 19.99 -18.19
CA GLU A 32 -0.07 20.64 -16.90
C GLU A 32 0.68 19.63 -16.04
N SER A 33 1.96 19.92 -15.76
CA SER A 33 2.66 19.24 -14.67
C SER A 33 1.73 19.32 -13.47
N PRO A 34 1.38 18.18 -12.85
CA PRO A 34 0.41 18.18 -11.77
C PRO A 34 0.83 19.18 -10.69
N PRO A 35 -0.12 19.91 -10.08
CA PRO A 35 0.25 20.88 -9.06
C PRO A 35 1.05 20.22 -7.93
N PRO A 36 1.95 20.92 -7.22
CA PRO A 36 2.82 20.30 -6.22
C PRO A 36 2.11 19.56 -5.08
N TRP A 37 0.83 19.84 -4.85
CA TRP A 37 -0.03 19.11 -3.90
C TRP A 37 -0.70 17.87 -4.51
N PHE A 38 -0.76 17.76 -5.84
CA PHE A 38 -1.19 16.60 -6.63
C PHE A 38 0.01 15.68 -6.87
N TYR A 39 0.59 15.15 -5.79
CA TYR A 39 1.52 14.04 -5.91
C TYR A 39 0.77 12.73 -5.68
N PRO A 40 0.63 11.86 -6.70
CA PRO A 40 0.12 10.50 -6.51
C PRO A 40 1.11 9.61 -5.71
N ASN A 41 2.28 10.11 -5.32
CA ASN A 41 3.28 9.39 -4.52
C ASN A 41 2.96 9.24 -3.02
N ARG A 42 1.73 9.54 -2.57
CA ARG A 42 1.30 9.15 -1.21
C ARG A 42 0.86 7.70 -1.08
N VAL A 43 1.24 6.83 -2.01
CA VAL A 43 1.28 5.40 -1.74
C VAL A 43 2.46 5.15 -0.79
N GLU A 44 2.25 5.42 0.50
CA GLU A 44 3.15 4.95 1.54
C GLU A 44 3.18 3.41 1.42
N MET A 45 4.27 2.90 0.84
CA MET A 45 4.51 1.46 0.80
C MET A 45 4.77 1.00 2.23
N VAL A 46 3.71 0.47 2.85
CA VAL A 46 3.77 -0.11 4.19
C VAL A 46 4.25 -1.54 4.05
N ARG A 47 5.41 -1.82 4.63
CA ARG A 47 5.93 -3.19 4.71
C ARG A 47 5.36 -3.95 5.90
N TYR A 48 5.25 -3.30 7.06
CA TYR A 48 4.82 -3.96 8.29
C TYR A 48 3.50 -3.39 8.81
N VAL A 49 2.63 -4.28 9.27
CA VAL A 49 1.47 -3.96 10.11
C VAL A 49 1.78 -4.43 11.53
N TYR A 50 1.55 -3.57 12.52
CA TYR A 50 1.80 -3.86 13.93
C TYR A 50 0.49 -3.99 14.70
N PHE A 51 0.36 -5.07 15.46
CA PHE A 51 -0.72 -5.36 16.39
C PHE A 51 -0.22 -5.09 17.82
N PRO A 52 -0.46 -3.88 18.37
CA PRO A 52 0.13 -3.47 19.65
C PRO A 52 -0.34 -4.31 20.83
N GLU A 53 -1.59 -4.76 20.81
CA GLU A 53 -2.18 -5.57 21.89
C GLU A 53 -1.44 -6.90 22.11
N TYR A 54 -0.88 -7.48 21.05
CA TYR A 54 -0.19 -8.77 21.10
C TYR A 54 1.31 -8.66 20.86
N SER A 55 1.82 -7.45 20.60
CA SER A 55 3.20 -7.20 20.17
C SER A 55 3.62 -8.06 18.95
N ILE A 56 2.73 -8.16 17.96
CA ILE A 56 2.95 -8.93 16.73
C ILE A 56 3.10 -7.97 15.55
N TYR A 57 4.09 -8.20 14.70
CA TYR A 57 4.17 -7.59 13.38
C TYR A 57 3.75 -8.59 12.31
N TYR A 58 3.19 -8.09 11.23
CA TYR A 58 2.96 -8.84 10.00
C TYR A 58 3.70 -8.15 8.85
N ASP A 59 4.61 -8.87 8.22
CA ASP A 59 5.33 -8.45 7.02
C ASP A 59 4.44 -8.70 5.80
N LEU A 60 3.95 -7.63 5.18
CA LEU A 60 3.10 -7.68 3.99
C LEU A 60 3.88 -8.13 2.75
N THR A 61 5.19 -7.93 2.70
CA THR A 61 6.04 -8.30 1.56
C THR A 61 6.33 -9.79 1.56
N LEU A 62 6.66 -10.35 2.73
CA LEU A 62 7.02 -11.77 2.86
C LEU A 62 5.88 -12.65 3.35
N SER A 63 4.74 -12.06 3.70
CA SER A 63 3.57 -12.73 4.31
C SER A 63 3.98 -13.61 5.49
N ASN A 64 4.65 -12.99 6.46
CA ASN A 64 5.15 -13.65 7.67
C ASN A 64 4.77 -12.84 8.91
N TYR A 65 4.56 -13.53 10.02
CA TYR A 65 4.43 -12.92 11.33
C TYR A 65 5.80 -12.77 11.99
N LEU A 66 5.98 -11.69 12.73
CA LEU A 66 7.09 -11.52 13.65
C LEU A 66 6.55 -11.29 15.05
N TYR A 67 7.00 -12.07 16.01
CA TYR A 67 6.54 -11.98 17.40
C TYR A 67 7.71 -12.12 18.36
N LEU A 68 7.56 -11.57 19.56
CA LEU A 68 8.58 -11.66 20.58
C LEU A 68 8.47 -12.99 21.33
N ASN A 69 9.58 -13.72 21.42
CA ASN A 69 9.70 -14.94 22.20
C ASN A 69 10.96 -14.86 23.06
N ASN A 70 10.81 -14.84 24.39
CA ASN A 70 11.94 -14.76 25.33
C ASN A 70 12.96 -13.66 24.96
N GLY A 71 12.47 -12.48 24.56
CA GLY A 71 13.32 -11.34 24.17
C GLY A 71 13.88 -11.39 22.74
N VAL A 72 13.62 -12.46 21.98
CA VAL A 72 14.07 -12.62 20.60
C VAL A 72 12.88 -12.48 19.63
N TRP A 73 13.07 -11.69 18.58
CA TRP A 73 12.06 -11.56 17.51
C TRP A 73 12.13 -12.77 16.58
N MET A 74 11.09 -13.58 16.58
CA MET A 74 10.96 -14.77 15.76
C MET A 74 10.12 -14.46 14.53
N ARG A 75 10.52 -14.96 13.36
CA ARG A 75 9.77 -14.83 12.09
C ARG A 75 9.18 -16.18 11.71
N VAL A 76 7.86 -16.23 11.49
CA VAL A 76 7.12 -17.47 11.19
C VAL A 76 6.03 -17.24 10.15
N LYS A 77 5.68 -18.29 9.39
CA LYS A 77 4.54 -18.26 8.46
C LYS A 77 3.20 -18.33 9.18
N VAL A 78 3.15 -19.12 10.26
CA VAL A 78 1.94 -19.36 11.06
C VAL A 78 2.30 -19.07 12.51
N LEU A 79 1.42 -18.35 13.21
CA LEU A 79 1.63 -18.04 14.62
C LEU A 79 1.59 -19.31 15.48
N PRO A 80 2.41 -19.40 16.54
CA PRO A 80 2.37 -20.53 17.47
C PRO A 80 0.99 -20.72 18.12
N PRO A 81 0.66 -21.93 18.60
CA PRO A 81 -0.65 -22.26 19.19
C PRO A 81 -1.12 -21.31 20.31
N ARG A 82 -0.20 -20.70 21.06
CA ARG A 82 -0.54 -19.71 22.09
C ARG A 82 -1.31 -18.49 21.59
N TYR A 83 -1.27 -18.23 20.29
CA TYR A 83 -2.01 -17.15 19.64
C TYR A 83 -3.27 -17.65 18.91
N HIS A 84 -3.65 -18.93 19.01
CA HIS A 84 -4.76 -19.46 18.21
C HIS A 84 -6.14 -18.83 18.51
N ASN A 85 -6.32 -18.32 19.74
CA ASN A 85 -7.56 -17.69 20.18
C ASN A 85 -7.69 -16.21 19.78
N ILE A 86 -6.66 -15.61 19.18
CA ILE A 86 -6.71 -14.20 18.80
C ILE A 86 -7.27 -14.06 17.38
N ASN A 87 -8.12 -13.06 17.18
CA ASN A 87 -8.68 -12.74 15.87
C ASN A 87 -8.06 -11.46 15.32
N LEU A 88 -6.89 -11.58 14.66
CA LEU A 88 -6.16 -10.45 14.11
C LEU A 88 -6.99 -9.60 13.11
N ASN A 89 -7.98 -10.19 12.44
CA ASN A 89 -8.85 -9.46 11.51
C ASN A 89 -9.77 -8.45 12.21
N ARG A 90 -10.08 -8.68 13.49
CA ARG A 90 -10.90 -7.78 14.32
C ARG A 90 -10.07 -6.93 15.27
N SER A 91 -8.77 -7.19 15.36
CA SER A 91 -7.87 -6.48 16.26
C SER A 91 -7.43 -5.13 15.70
N LYS A 92 -7.16 -4.20 16.61
CA LYS A 92 -6.59 -2.90 16.24
C LYS A 92 -5.18 -3.10 15.70
N TYR A 93 -4.87 -2.45 14.58
CA TYR A 93 -3.53 -2.47 13.99
C TYR A 93 -3.04 -1.06 13.65
N VAL A 94 -1.72 -0.92 13.53
CA VAL A 94 -1.03 0.30 13.15
C VAL A 94 -0.12 -0.01 11.98
N ARG A 95 -0.17 0.83 10.94
CA ARG A 95 0.76 0.74 9.80
C ARG A 95 2.12 1.30 10.20
N VAL A 96 3.17 0.51 10.00
CA VAL A 96 4.55 0.95 10.24
C VAL A 96 5.00 1.81 9.06
N LYS A 97 5.10 3.11 9.30
CA LYS A 97 5.47 4.10 8.28
C LYS A 97 6.98 4.36 8.26
N GLY A 98 7.53 4.56 7.07
CA GLY A 98 8.92 4.99 6.89
C GLY A 98 9.98 3.96 7.29
N TYR A 99 9.62 2.70 7.49
CA TYR A 99 10.56 1.64 7.84
C TYR A 99 10.47 0.47 6.84
N ARG A 100 11.61 0.16 6.22
CA ARG A 100 11.74 -0.88 5.19
C ARG A 100 12.78 -1.95 5.53
N GLY A 101 13.47 -1.82 6.64
CA GLY A 101 14.53 -2.76 7.05
C GLY A 101 13.98 -4.13 7.46
N ASP A 102 14.88 -5.10 7.55
CA ASP A 102 14.54 -6.48 7.96
C ASP A 102 14.56 -6.68 9.48
N ASN A 103 15.29 -5.83 10.20
CA ASN A 103 15.53 -5.97 11.63
C ASN A 103 14.47 -5.22 12.47
N ILE A 104 13.31 -5.86 12.66
CA ILE A 104 12.19 -5.27 13.38
C ILE A 104 12.53 -4.90 14.83
N ARG A 105 13.54 -5.54 15.43
CA ARG A 105 14.00 -5.25 16.80
C ARG A 105 14.46 -3.80 16.94
N THR A 106 15.25 -3.32 15.98
CA THR A 106 15.77 -1.95 15.99
C THR A 106 14.62 -0.94 15.94
N TYR A 107 13.69 -1.14 14.99
CA TYR A 107 12.50 -0.29 14.86
C TYR A 107 11.64 -0.29 16.13
N HIS A 108 11.37 -1.47 16.68
CA HIS A 108 10.58 -1.62 17.89
C HIS A 108 11.21 -0.90 19.08
N ASN A 109 12.52 -1.08 19.30
CA ASN A 109 13.23 -0.44 20.40
C ASN A 109 13.23 1.09 20.28
N GLU A 110 13.56 1.62 19.09
CA GLU A 110 13.56 3.06 18.86
C GLU A 110 12.19 3.70 19.10
N ASN A 111 11.12 3.05 18.64
CA ASN A 111 9.78 3.59 18.76
C ASN A 111 9.25 3.53 20.21
N ASN A 112 9.58 2.48 20.96
CA ASN A 112 9.24 2.38 22.38
C ASN A 112 10.02 3.41 23.22
N VAL A 113 11.32 3.59 22.96
CA VAL A 113 12.14 4.61 23.65
C VAL A 113 11.54 6.00 23.42
N ARG A 114 11.20 6.35 22.17
CA ARG A 114 10.56 7.63 21.84
C ARG A 114 9.23 7.83 22.57
N SER A 115 8.44 6.77 22.72
CA SER A 115 7.19 6.82 23.49
C SER A 115 7.45 7.15 24.97
N ASN A 116 8.37 6.43 25.62
CA ASN A 116 8.70 6.63 27.03
C ASN A 116 9.26 8.03 27.31
N THR A 117 10.14 8.55 26.45
CA THR A 117 10.68 9.92 26.60
C THR A 117 9.58 10.98 26.54
N ARG A 118 8.58 10.83 25.65
CA ARG A 118 7.46 11.77 25.54
C ARG A 118 6.56 11.73 26.77
N THR A 119 6.28 10.54 27.29
CA THR A 119 5.48 10.37 28.51
C THR A 119 6.16 11.02 29.72
N SER A 120 7.46 10.79 29.91
CA SER A 120 8.26 11.40 30.99
C SER A 120 8.28 12.94 30.94
N ARG A 121 8.42 13.53 29.74
CA ARG A 121 8.34 14.99 29.58
C ARG A 121 6.98 15.55 29.98
N ARG A 122 5.88 14.90 29.54
CA ARG A 122 4.52 15.34 29.88
C ARG A 122 4.25 15.30 31.38
N THR A 123 4.69 14.25 32.08
CA THR A 123 4.51 14.16 33.53
C THR A 123 5.30 15.23 34.28
N ASN A 124 6.51 15.55 33.83
CA ASN A 124 7.32 16.61 34.44
C ASN A 124 6.71 18.00 34.25
N THR A 125 6.26 18.34 33.03
CA THR A 125 5.59 19.63 32.77
C THR A 125 4.27 19.77 33.53
N ALA A 126 3.51 18.68 33.68
CA ALA A 126 2.27 18.69 34.46
C ALA A 126 2.52 18.88 35.96
N ARG A 127 3.66 18.40 36.48
CA ARG A 127 4.05 18.55 37.89
C ARG A 127 4.56 19.97 38.18
N THR A 128 5.34 20.58 37.29
CA THR A 128 5.83 21.96 37.42
C THR A 128 4.71 23.00 37.39
N ARG A 129 3.59 22.74 36.71
CA ARG A 129 2.44 23.66 36.68
C ARG A 129 1.52 23.61 37.92
N ARG A 130 1.73 22.65 38.83
CA ARG A 130 0.91 22.49 40.05
C ARG A 130 1.61 22.98 41.33
N ASN A 131 2.87 23.40 41.22
CA ASN A 131 3.58 24.15 42.26
C ASN A 131 3.63 25.62 41.87
#